data_AF-R0LGE8-F1
#
_entry.id   AF-R0LGE8-F1
#
_cell.length_a   1.000
_cell.length_b   1.000
_cell.length_c   1.000
_cell.angle_alpha   90.00
_cell.angle_beta   90.00
_cell.angle_gamma   90.00
#
_symmetry.space_group_name_H-M   'P 1'
#
loop_
_entity.id
_entity.type
_entity.pdbx_description
1 polymer ?
#
loop_
_entity_poly.entity_id
_entity_poly.type
_entity_poly.pdbx_seq_one_letter_code
_entity_poly.pdbx_strand_id
1 'polypeptide(L)' 'TDFIVPCGACRQVMREFGKDWDVYLTKPDGTYIVKTLDELLPLSFGPEDLKK' A
#
# COMPACT_ATOMS: atom_id res chain seq x y z
N THR A 1 0.63 -18.74 -9.93
CA THR A 1 0.62 -17.27 -10.04
C THR A 1 0.55 -16.68 -8.66
N ASP A 2 1.51 -15.85 -8.30
CA ASP A 2 1.52 -15.14 -7.01
C ASP A 2 0.52 -13.98 -7.02
N PHE A 3 0.21 -13.46 -5.83
CA PHE A 3 -0.63 -12.26 -5.72
C PHE A 3 0.10 -11.07 -6.35
N ILE A 4 -0.62 -10.23 -7.09
CA ILE A 4 -0.04 -8.99 -7.61
C ILE A 4 0.10 -7.98 -6.48
N VAL A 5 1.32 -7.48 -6.26
CA VAL A 5 1.63 -6.54 -5.18
C VAL A 5 1.98 -5.18 -5.79
N PRO A 6 1.41 -4.05 -5.33
CA PRO A 6 1.76 -2.73 -5.84
C PRO A 6 3.25 -2.47 -5.63
N CYS A 7 3.91 -1.83 -6.60
CA CYS A 7 5.31 -1.43 -6.46
C CYS A 7 5.46 -0.28 -5.44
N GLY A 8 6.69 0.01 -5.03
CA GLY A 8 6.97 1.05 -4.01
C GLY A 8 6.41 2.43 -4.37
N ALA A 9 6.54 2.85 -5.64
CA ALA A 9 6.02 4.15 -6.09
C ALA A 9 4.48 4.21 -5.99
N CYS A 10 3.77 3.15 -6.38
CA CYS A 10 2.32 3.08 -6.21
C CYS A 10 1.91 3.19 -4.74
N ARG A 11 2.62 2.50 -3.83
CA ARG A 11 2.37 2.59 -2.38
C ARG A 11 2.58 4.01 -1.86
N GLN A 12 3.64 4.69 -2.31
CA GLN A 12 3.93 6.06 -1.91
C GLN A 12 2.87 7.05 -2.42
N VAL A 13 2.38 6.87 -3.64
CA VAL A 13 1.28 7.68 -4.16
C VAL A 13 0.02 7.47 -3.34
N MET A 14 -0.36 6.23 -3.00
CA MET A 14 -1.49 5.95 -2.11
C MET A 14 -1.31 6.64 -0.75
N ARG A 15 -0.08 6.58 -0.19
CA ARG A 15 0.27 7.16 1.12
C ARG A 15 0.13 8.69 1.18
N GLU A 16 0.26 9.37 0.06
CA GLU A 16 0.05 10.82 -0.03
C GLU A 16 -1.43 11.21 0.25
N PHE A 17 -2.37 10.33 -0.10
CA PHE A 17 -3.81 10.59 0.02
C PHE A 17 -4.47 9.90 1.22
N GLY A 18 -3.74 9.05 1.94
CA GLY A 18 -4.23 8.40 3.14
C GLY A 18 -3.30 7.30 3.62
N LYS A 19 -3.34 7.00 4.92
CA LYS A 19 -2.54 5.92 5.54
C LYS A 19 -3.39 4.69 5.89
N ASP A 20 -4.68 4.89 6.15
CA ASP A 20 -5.60 3.87 6.67
C ASP A 20 -6.41 3.23 5.54
N TRP A 21 -5.72 2.60 4.57
CA TRP A 21 -6.36 1.94 3.42
C TRP A 21 -6.15 0.44 3.44
N ASP A 22 -7.20 -0.30 3.07
CA ASP A 22 -7.11 -1.71 2.73
C ASP A 22 -6.71 -1.90 1.26
N VAL A 23 -5.70 -2.73 1.02
CA VAL A 23 -5.17 -3.07 -0.29
C VAL A 23 -5.44 -4.54 -0.57
N TYR A 24 -6.30 -4.79 -1.56
CA TYR A 24 -6.69 -6.13 -2.00
C TYR A 24 -5.73 -6.62 -3.07
N LEU A 25 -4.90 -7.61 -2.72
CA LEU A 25 -3.92 -8.22 -3.62
C LEU A 25 -4.56 -9.46 -4.23
N THR A 26 -4.84 -9.44 -5.54
CA THR A 26 -5.65 -10.46 -6.21
C THR A 26 -4.81 -11.43 -7.04
N LYS A 27 -5.42 -12.56 -7.41
CA LYS A 27 -4.94 -13.52 -8.42
C LYS A 27 -6.00 -13.71 -9.51
N PRO A 28 -5.61 -14.24 -10.70
CA PRO A 28 -6.56 -14.53 -11.78
C PRO A 28 -7.66 -15.52 -11.41
N ASP A 29 -7.44 -16.36 -10.39
CA ASP A 29 -8.44 -17.33 -9.88
C ASP A 29 -9.51 -16.68 -8.98
N GLY A 30 -9.48 -15.36 -8.80
CA GLY A 30 -10.42 -14.61 -7.97
C GLY A 30 -10.10 -14.61 -6.47
N THR A 31 -9.07 -15.36 -6.03
CA THR A 31 -8.61 -15.29 -4.65
C THR A 31 -7.86 -13.99 -4.38
N TYR A 32 -7.91 -13.53 -3.14
CA TYR A 32 -7.19 -12.33 -2.71
C TYR A 32 -6.71 -12.44 -1.27
N ILE A 33 -5.73 -11.63 -0.93
CA ILE A 33 -5.36 -11.30 0.44
C ILE A 33 -5.52 -9.81 0.66
N VAL A 34 -5.88 -9.42 1.88
CA VAL A 34 -6.01 -8.02 2.27
C VAL A 34 -4.82 -7.65 3.14
N LYS A 35 -4.23 -6.51 2.83
CA LYS A 35 -3.17 -5.89 3.62
C LYS A 35 -3.48 -4.42 3.80
N THR A 36 -3.12 -3.85 4.93
CA THR A 36 -3.18 -2.41 5.11
C THR A 36 -2.02 -1.75 4.36
N LEU A 37 -2.19 -0.47 3.99
CA LEU A 37 -1.12 0.29 3.37
C LEU A 37 0.10 0.43 4.29
N ASP A 38 -0.11 0.52 5.61
CA ASP A 38 0.94 0.57 6.63
C ASP A 38 1.78 -0.73 6.66
N GLU A 39 1.13 -1.90 6.57
CA GLU A 39 1.84 -3.18 6.43
C GLU A 39 2.68 -3.26 5.14
N LEU A 40 2.20 -2.63 4.06
CA LEU A 40 2.88 -2.65 2.77
C LEU A 40 3.99 -1.58 2.65
N LEU A 41 3.93 -0.50 3.44
CA LEU A 41 4.90 0.58 3.43
C LEU A 41 5.13 1.07 4.87
N PRO A 42 5.77 0.26 5.72
CA PRO A 42 5.98 0.61 7.12
C PRO A 42 6.94 1.77 7.24
N LEU A 43 6.72 2.63 8.24
CA LEU A 43 7.54 3.83 8.49
C LEU A 43 7.68 4.71 7.22
N SER A 44 6.59 4.77 6.44
CA SER A 44 6.56 5.53 5.19
C SER A 44 6.85 7.01 5.43
N PHE A 45 7.66 7.61 4.55
CA PHE A 45 7.73 9.05 4.44
C PHE A 45 6.36 9.64 4.07
N GLY A 46 5.99 10.76 4.67
CA GLY A 46 4.72 11.42 4.41
C GLY A 46 4.73 12.92 4.72
N PRO A 47 3.54 13.57 4.64
CA PRO A 47 3.40 15.01 4.89
C PRO A 47 3.88 15.46 6.26
N GLU A 48 3.92 14.55 7.25
CA GLU A 48 4.47 14.82 8.57
C GLU A 48 5.99 15.07 8.58
N ASP A 49 6.75 14.42 7.71
CA ASP A 49 8.21 14.54 7.63
C ASP A 49 8.67 15.85 6.97
N LEU A 50 7.76 16.55 6.31
CA LEU A 50 7.99 17.86 5.71
C LEU A 50 7.75 19.02 6.68
N LYS A 51 7.25 18.74 7.89
CA LYS A 51 7.05 19.75 8.93
C LYS A 51 8.42 20.08 9.56
N LYS A 52 8.76 21.37 9.60
CA LYS A 52 9.97 21.88 10.24
C LYS A 52 9.93 21.72 11.75
#